data_AF-C7NUP0-F1
#
_entry.id   AF-C7NUP0-F1
#
_cell.length_a   1.000
_cell.length_b   1.000
_cell.length_c   1.000
_cell.angle_alpha   90.00
_cell.angle_beta   90.00
_cell.angle_gamma   90.00
#
_symmetry.space_group_name_H-M   'P 1'
#
loop_
_entity.id
_entity.type
_entity.pdbx_description
1 polymer ?
#
loop_
_entity_poly.entity_id
_entity_poly.type
_entity_poly.pdbx_seq_one_letter_code
_entity_poly.pdbx_strand_id
1 'polypeptide(L)'
;MVTDILLAPPIAFGIFLLISFTIDRVGDRIASDRADAGEAFRTAWASGEEPPSGQGRPRYRLYHVGIGFTIIHVAVLLVATIPIDANGVLLGVPLLAVVGLALFAIVEGGRPQPGR
;
A
#
# COMPACT_ATOMS: atom_id res chain seq x y z
N MET A 1 -28.88 5.15 15.85
CA MET A 1 -29.39 5.80 14.62
C MET A 1 -28.39 6.80 14.04
N VAL A 2 -28.08 7.93 14.71
CA VAL A 2 -27.12 8.91 14.19
C VAL A 2 -25.70 8.32 14.04
N THR A 3 -25.27 7.54 15.03
CA THR A 3 -23.99 6.80 15.01
C THR A 3 -23.88 5.83 13.84
N ASP A 4 -24.97 5.13 13.51
CA ASP A 4 -24.99 4.11 12.45
C ASP A 4 -24.87 4.76 11.06
N ILE A 5 -25.42 5.97 10.91
CA ILE A 5 -25.29 6.78 9.69
C ILE A 5 -23.86 7.32 9.55
N LEU A 6 -23.27 7.85 10.63
CA LEU A 6 -21.88 8.34 10.61
C LEU A 6 -20.87 7.22 10.33
N LEU A 7 -21.12 6.01 10.84
CA LEU A 7 -20.27 4.84 10.63
C LEU A 7 -20.52 4.11 9.31
N ALA A 8 -21.53 4.51 8.52
CA ALA A 8 -21.73 3.95 7.20
C ALA A 8 -20.47 4.21 6.34
N PRO A 9 -19.86 3.17 5.73
CA PRO A 9 -18.59 3.30 5.01
C PRO A 9 -18.47 4.49 4.03
N PRO A 10 -19.47 4.79 3.18
CA PRO A 10 -19.36 5.93 2.27
C PRO A 10 -19.40 7.29 2.99
N ILE A 11 -20.15 7.39 4.09
CA ILE A 11 -20.28 8.63 4.87
C ILE A 11 -18.98 8.87 5.66
N ALA A 12 -18.49 7.84 6.36
CA ALA A 12 -17.22 7.90 7.05
C ALA A 12 -16.08 8.28 6.11
N PHE A 13 -16.01 7.66 4.92
CA PHE A 13 -15.02 8.00 3.89
C PHE A 13 -15.14 9.46 3.43
N GLY A 14 -16.36 9.94 3.17
CA GLY A 14 -16.60 11.33 2.81
C GLY A 14 -16.13 12.33 3.87
N ILE A 15 -16.34 12.01 5.15
CA ILE A 15 -15.87 12.82 6.29
C ILE A 15 -14.33 12.84 6.31
N PHE A 16 -13.66 11.70 6.19
CA PHE A 16 -12.20 11.64 6.17
C PHE A 16 -11.60 12.38 4.97
N LEU A 17 -12.25 12.33 3.81
CA LEU A 17 -11.85 13.14 2.64
C LEU A 17 -12.00 14.63 2.92
N LEU A 18 -13.13 15.05 3.50
CA LEU A 18 -13.35 16.45 3.86
C LEU A 18 -12.30 16.94 4.86
N ILE A 19 -11.96 16.13 5.86
CA ILE A 19 -10.92 16.44 6.84
C ILE A 19 -9.56 16.58 6.14
N SER A 20 -9.17 15.59 5.33
CA SER A 20 -7.90 15.61 4.59
C SER A 20 -7.79 16.83 3.68
N PHE A 21 -8.85 17.13 2.92
CA PHE A 21 -8.94 18.31 2.06
C PHE A 21 -8.83 19.62 2.85
N THR A 22 -9.44 19.69 4.02
CA THR A 22 -9.35 20.87 4.88
C THR A 22 -7.93 21.05 5.40
N ILE A 23 -7.27 19.97 5.84
CA ILE A 23 -5.87 19.99 6.27
C ILE A 23 -4.96 20.46 5.13
N ASP A 24 -5.15 19.92 3.93
CA ASP A 24 -4.41 20.32 2.73
C ASP A 24 -4.55 21.82 2.44
N ARG A 25 -5.79 22.32 2.36
CA ARG A 25 -6.08 23.74 2.11
C ARG A 25 -5.55 24.68 3.19
N VAL A 26 -5.66 24.29 4.45
CA VAL A 26 -5.13 25.07 5.57
C VAL A 26 -3.60 25.04 5.54
N GLY A 27 -2.99 23.88 5.27
CA GLY A 27 -1.55 23.71 5.11
C GLY A 27 -0.97 24.60 4.01
N ASP A 28 -1.60 24.60 2.83
CA ASP A 28 -1.24 25.48 1.72
C ASP A 28 -1.32 26.96 2.09
N ARG A 29 -2.36 27.35 2.83
CA ARG A 29 -2.56 28.74 3.24
C ARG A 29 -1.53 29.20 4.28
N ILE A 30 -1.12 28.31 5.18
CA ILE A 30 -0.08 28.59 6.19
C ILE A 30 1.30 28.63 5.54
N ALA A 31 1.56 27.76 4.56
CA ALA A 31 2.85 27.64 3.88
C ALA A 31 3.01 28.62 2.69
N SER A 32 2.27 29.73 2.68
CA SER A 32 2.23 30.69 1.55
C SER A 32 3.58 31.29 1.19
N ASP A 33 4.53 31.32 2.13
CA ASP A 33 5.91 31.81 1.92
C ASP A 33 6.68 31.02 0.85
N ARG A 34 6.19 29.83 0.48
CA ARG A 34 6.76 29.02 -0.62
C ARG A 34 6.35 29.48 -2.01
N ALA A 35 5.35 30.35 -2.14
CA ALA A 35 4.90 30.87 -3.42
C ALA A 35 5.99 31.72 -4.11
N ASP A 36 6.74 32.49 -3.31
CA ASP A 36 7.78 33.42 -3.79
C ASP A 36 9.20 32.86 -3.70
N ALA A 37 9.36 31.60 -3.28
CA ALA A 37 10.64 31.03 -2.92
C ALA A 37 11.53 30.59 -4.11
N GLY A 38 11.11 30.89 -5.34
CA GLY A 38 11.85 30.61 -6.58
C GLY A 38 11.82 29.13 -7.02
N GLU A 39 12.55 28.80 -8.09
CA GLU A 39 12.53 27.45 -8.68
C GLU A 39 13.19 26.37 -7.81
N ALA A 40 14.10 26.75 -6.90
CA ALA A 40 14.85 25.79 -6.08
C ALA A 40 13.97 24.91 -5.16
N PHE A 41 12.79 25.39 -4.75
CA PHE A 41 11.84 24.59 -3.97
C PHE A 41 11.02 23.61 -4.82
N ARG A 42 11.08 23.73 -6.15
CA ARG A 42 10.34 22.90 -7.11
C ARG A 42 11.20 21.78 -7.69
N THR A 43 12.50 21.79 -7.42
CA THR A 43 13.45 20.77 -7.87
C THR A 43 13.63 19.69 -6.80
N ALA A 44 13.98 18.47 -7.22
CA ALA A 44 14.34 17.41 -6.28
C ALA A 44 15.52 17.83 -5.41
N TRP A 45 15.48 17.48 -4.12
CA TRP A 45 16.59 17.78 -3.23
C TRP A 45 17.82 16.94 -3.62
N ALA A 46 18.92 17.62 -3.93
CA ALA A 46 20.19 17.01 -4.33
C ALA A 46 21.38 17.71 -3.64
N SER A 47 21.26 18.02 -2.34
CA SER A 47 22.31 18.72 -1.57
C SER A 47 22.78 20.06 -2.16
N GLY A 48 21.96 20.72 -2.98
CA GLY A 48 22.32 21.95 -3.69
C GLY A 48 22.96 21.77 -5.06
N GLU A 49 23.13 20.52 -5.53
CA GLU A 49 23.58 20.19 -6.87
C GLU A 49 22.41 20.04 -7.85
N GLU A 50 22.71 20.04 -9.16
CA GLU A 50 21.71 19.76 -10.19
C GLU A 50 21.31 18.27 -10.13
N PRO A 51 20.01 17.93 -9.99
CA PRO A 51 19.57 16.54 -9.92
C PRO A 51 19.99 15.77 -11.17
N PRO A 52 20.42 14.50 -11.05
CA PRO A 52 20.82 13.71 -12.21
C PRO A 52 19.66 13.61 -13.21
N SER A 53 19.95 13.88 -14.49
CA SER A 53 18.97 13.96 -15.58
C SER A 53 18.39 12.61 -16.04
N GLY A 54 18.52 11.57 -15.22
CA GLY A 54 18.09 10.20 -15.53
C GLY A 54 16.97 9.72 -14.61
N GLN A 55 15.96 9.07 -15.20
CA GLN A 55 15.03 8.26 -14.43
C GLN A 55 15.82 7.10 -13.81
N GLY A 56 16.07 7.16 -12.50
CA GLY A 56 16.70 6.07 -11.77
C GLY A 56 15.89 4.79 -11.99
N ARG A 57 16.51 3.76 -12.60
CA ARG A 57 15.84 2.47 -12.80
C ARG A 57 15.81 1.75 -11.46
N PRO A 58 14.64 1.60 -10.80
CA PRO A 58 14.60 0.97 -9.49
C PRO A 58 15.01 -0.49 -9.65
N ARG A 59 15.94 -0.96 -8.81
CA ARG A 59 16.17 -2.40 -8.67
C ARG A 59 15.01 -2.94 -7.84
N TYR A 60 14.06 -3.64 -8.48
CA TYR A 60 12.89 -4.23 -7.83
C TYR A 60 13.23 -5.44 -6.92
N ARG A 61 14.15 -5.25 -5.97
CA ARG A 61 14.57 -6.28 -5.01
C ARG A 61 13.38 -6.81 -4.18
N LEU A 62 12.39 -5.96 -3.92
CA LEU A 62 11.19 -6.29 -3.15
C LEU A 62 10.00 -6.75 -4.00
N TYR A 63 10.20 -7.04 -5.30
CA TYR A 63 9.11 -7.49 -6.17
C TYR A 63 8.37 -8.73 -5.64
N HIS A 64 9.12 -9.72 -5.18
CA HIS A 64 8.58 -10.95 -4.57
C HIS A 64 7.72 -10.64 -3.33
N VAL A 65 8.05 -9.59 -2.57
CA VAL A 65 7.25 -9.15 -1.41
C VAL A 65 5.93 -8.53 -1.87
N GLY A 66 5.93 -7.73 -2.95
CA GLY A 66 4.71 -7.14 -3.50
C GLY A 66 3.72 -8.18 -4.03
N ILE A 67 4.20 -9.19 -4.77
CA ILE A 67 3.37 -10.31 -5.23
C ILE A 67 2.91 -11.17 -4.05
N GLY A 68 3.81 -11.49 -3.11
CA GLY A 68 3.45 -12.26 -1.92
C GLY A 68 2.37 -11.56 -1.08
N PHE A 69 2.49 -10.24 -0.90
CA PHE A 69 1.49 -9.43 -0.23
C PHE A 69 0.13 -9.49 -0.92
N THR A 70 0.07 -9.35 -2.25
CA THR A 70 -1.20 -9.40 -2.99
C THR A 70 -1.86 -10.77 -2.90
N ILE A 71 -1.10 -11.86 -2.98
CA ILE A 71 -1.61 -13.23 -2.81
C ILE A 71 -2.17 -13.43 -1.39
N ILE A 72 -1.40 -13.08 -0.35
CA ILE A 72 -1.85 -13.19 1.05
C ILE A 72 -3.08 -12.33 1.29
N HIS A 73 -3.08 -11.10 0.79
CA HIS A 73 -4.17 -10.16 0.99
C HIS A 73 -5.50 -10.73 0.49
N VAL A 74 -5.52 -11.25 -0.74
CA VAL A 74 -6.72 -11.89 -1.30
C VAL A 74 -7.10 -13.15 -0.52
N ALA A 75 -6.12 -13.98 -0.14
CA ALA A 75 -6.37 -15.18 0.65
C ALA A 75 -7.03 -14.85 2.00
N VAL A 76 -6.57 -13.82 2.70
CA VAL A 76 -7.13 -13.37 3.97
C VAL A 76 -8.55 -12.83 3.77
N LEU A 77 -8.81 -12.08 2.70
CA LEU A 77 -10.18 -11.62 2.38
C LEU A 77 -11.14 -12.80 2.17
N LEU A 78 -10.71 -13.83 1.43
CA LEU A 78 -11.50 -15.04 1.23
C LEU A 78 -11.77 -15.74 2.57
N VAL A 79 -10.74 -16.00 3.36
CA VAL A 79 -10.87 -16.66 4.67
C VAL A 79 -11.78 -15.86 5.62
N ALA A 80 -11.68 -14.54 5.62
CA ALA A 80 -12.53 -13.67 6.45
C ALA A 80 -14.01 -13.71 6.07
N THR A 81 -14.34 -14.12 4.85
CA THR A 81 -15.74 -14.22 4.35
C THR A 81 -16.33 -15.62 4.43
N ILE A 82 -15.52 -16.63 4.76
CA ILE A 82 -15.97 -18.02 4.89
C ILE A 82 -16.73 -18.18 6.23
N PRO A 83 -17.90 -18.86 6.26
CA PRO A 83 -18.62 -19.13 7.49
C PRO A 83 -17.79 -20.00 8.45
N ILE A 84 -17.93 -19.77 9.76
CA ILE A 84 -17.22 -20.53 10.79
C ILE A 84 -17.99 -21.83 11.09
N ASP A 85 -18.00 -22.75 10.13
CA ASP A 85 -18.63 -24.07 10.23
C ASP A 85 -17.74 -25.16 9.58
N ALA A 86 -18.22 -26.42 9.60
CA ALA A 86 -17.46 -27.54 9.05
C ALA A 86 -17.15 -27.39 7.55
N ASN A 87 -18.06 -26.79 6.79
CA ASN A 87 -17.87 -26.51 5.37
C ASN A 87 -16.82 -25.41 5.16
N GLY A 88 -16.82 -24.40 6.01
CA GLY A 88 -15.83 -23.35 5.98
C GLY A 88 -14.42 -23.85 6.31
N VAL A 89 -14.28 -24.77 7.27
CA VAL A 89 -12.99 -25.43 7.54
C VAL A 89 -12.54 -26.25 6.34
N LEU A 90 -13.45 -27.00 5.70
CA LEU A 90 -13.16 -27.81 4.52
C LEU A 90 -12.66 -26.99 3.33
N LEU A 91 -13.12 -25.75 3.18
CA LEU A 91 -12.67 -24.84 2.10
C LEU A 91 -11.45 -24.00 2.51
N GLY A 92 -11.42 -23.49 3.75
CA GLY A 92 -10.41 -22.56 4.23
C GLY A 92 -9.05 -23.22 4.46
N VAL A 93 -9.01 -24.45 4.99
CA VAL A 93 -7.73 -25.14 5.27
C VAL A 93 -6.96 -25.47 3.98
N PRO A 94 -7.56 -26.09 2.94
CA PRO A 94 -6.87 -26.32 1.68
C PRO A 94 -6.44 -25.02 0.99
N LEU A 95 -7.28 -23.98 1.03
CA LEU A 95 -6.94 -22.66 0.49
C LEU A 95 -5.67 -22.10 1.14
N LEU A 96 -5.61 -22.09 2.48
CA LEU A 96 -4.44 -21.63 3.22
C LEU A 96 -3.19 -22.48 2.94
N ALA A 97 -3.34 -23.79 2.76
CA ALA A 97 -2.24 -24.68 2.42
C ALA A 97 -1.66 -24.35 1.02
N VAL A 98 -2.52 -24.17 0.01
CA VAL A 98 -2.10 -23.80 -1.35
C VAL A 98 -1.44 -22.43 -1.37
N VAL A 99 -2.02 -21.45 -0.67
CA VAL A 99 -1.45 -20.10 -0.55
C VAL A 99 -0.09 -20.15 0.15
N GLY A 100 0.03 -20.90 1.25
CA GLY A 100 1.29 -21.11 1.96
C GLY A 100 2.37 -21.70 1.05
N LEU A 101 2.02 -22.70 0.24
CA LEU A 101 2.93 -23.30 -0.74
C LEU A 101 3.35 -22.30 -1.83
N ALA A 102 2.42 -21.51 -2.35
CA ALA A 102 2.72 -20.48 -3.36
C ALA A 102 3.70 -19.43 -2.81
N LEU A 103 3.52 -19.00 -1.56
CA LEU A 103 4.41 -18.05 -0.90
C LEU A 103 5.79 -18.64 -0.66
N PHE A 104 5.84 -19.90 -0.20
CA PHE A 104 7.09 -20.62 -0.05
C PHE A 104 7.87 -20.66 -1.38
N ALA A 105 7.21 -21.02 -2.48
CA ALA A 105 7.82 -21.08 -3.80
C ALA A 105 8.35 -19.71 -4.28
N ILE A 106 7.61 -18.63 -4.04
CA ILE A 106 8.01 -17.26 -4.41
C ILE A 106 9.24 -16.81 -3.62
N VAL A 107 9.27 -17.10 -2.32
CA VAL A 107 10.40 -16.73 -1.44
C VAL A 107 11.64 -17.52 -1.80
N GLU A 108 11.50 -18.82 -2.07
CA GLU A 108 12.63 -19.68 -2.48
C GLU A 108 13.18 -19.25 -3.84
N GLY A 109 12.30 -19.02 -4.83
CA GLY A 109 12.69 -18.57 -6.17
C GLY A 109 13.37 -17.20 -6.20
N GLY A 110 13.15 -16.37 -5.17
CA GLY A 110 13.79 -15.07 -5.00
C GLY A 110 15.18 -15.11 -4.36
N ARG A 111 15.66 -16.26 -3.85
CA ARG A 111 16.98 -16.36 -3.23
C ARG A 111 18.09 -16.36 -4.29
N PRO A 112 19.15 -15.54 -4.13
CA PRO A 112 20.33 -15.64 -4.99
C PRO A 112 20.96 -17.02 -4.86
N GLN A 113 21.14 -17.72 -5.97
CA GLN A 113 21.82 -19.02 -5.97
C GLN A 113 23.33 -18.80 -5.78
N PRO A 114 23.96 -19.44 -4.77
CA PRO A 114 25.40 -19.33 -4.58
C PRO A 114 26.10 -20.05 -5.73
N GLY A 115 26.74 -19.28 -6.62
CA GLY A 115 27.54 -19.81 -7.74
C GLY A 115 27.25 -19.22 -9.13
N ARG A 116 26.40 -18.19 -9.24
CA ARG A 116 26.27 -17.36 -10.43
C ARG A 116 26.36 -15.88 -10.11
#